data_AF-A0A7G9LRA7-F1
#
_entry.id   AF-A0A7G9LRA7-F1
#
_cell.length_a   1.000
_cell.length_b   1.000
_cell.length_c   1.000
_cell.angle_alpha   90.00
_cell.angle_beta   90.00
_cell.angle_gamma   90.00
#
_symmetry.space_group_name_H-M   'P 1'
#
loop_
_entity.id
_entity.type
_entity.pdbx_description
1 polymer ?
#
loop_
_entity_poly.entity_id
_entity_poly.type
_entity_poly.pdbx_seq_one_letter_code
_entity_poly.pdbx_strand_id
1 'polypeptide(L)'
;MKLDKKLILNIENIEYKSEKTIANSSIEDIKKNLDILPFVLKWFQSIDIEKLSINDNIVKIVLNKDILSVENKFFLLDSKIDVLSKEVLLDINNLYLKDYNILFKGKAKIDYFDEELKYFGDIYYQDLIVSGNIDITKDRVNFFIKSEIFKNLHFLKKYLDLPEVANSWMYDNVTGDFKLNWFYGEFDLNKNEIIEKSLQGDAVIENAKIRFENSLEEINTSKVNVNFKNSTLHFDLVDAIYKGKELKNSFVTIKDIANENSGLVLVNIEAKTSLDKDILGILEAYGIVVPVVQKNGETQAKLLLSFPYAEDKPMSYNGVFIAEKSNISISGFDFETNGAKVILENDLLYINDASFIYQDIVDAKVNLKLDLNSLKIEGTSQINKILVKDSKNSKILNITNVNSDIFMDFSKNVNIELKDLKTTIKYDKFLTINVNDISKIYNYSDILKQNSINSGNISLKIINKDNIEFNGFFSGFTIPIKKDNKEINSLDFYGNINKDSVQISSSDNSIRLNFKDNIDSFFRWI
;
A
#
# COMPACT_ATOMS: atom_id res chain seq x y z
N MET A 1 -28.09 72.18 2.40
CA MET A 1 -26.65 72.48 2.25
C MET A 1 -26.16 71.73 1.01
N LYS A 2 -25.75 72.42 -0.05
CA LYS A 2 -25.21 71.80 -1.28
C LYS A 2 -23.71 72.09 -1.27
N LEU A 3 -22.88 71.08 -1.06
CA LEU A 3 -21.42 71.24 -1.16
C LEU A 3 -21.05 71.13 -2.64
N ASP A 4 -20.68 72.24 -3.27
CA ASP A 4 -20.27 72.28 -4.67
C ASP A 4 -18.81 71.80 -4.89
N LYS A 5 -18.05 71.58 -3.81
CA LYS A 5 -16.65 71.11 -3.83
C LYS A 5 -16.41 70.09 -2.71
N LYS A 6 -15.60 69.05 -2.98
CA LYS A 6 -15.12 68.10 -1.97
C LYS A 6 -14.03 68.74 -1.07
N LEU A 7 -13.82 68.18 0.11
CA LEU A 7 -12.90 68.67 1.15
C LEU A 7 -11.45 68.23 0.89
N ILE A 8 -10.49 69.07 1.27
CA ILE A 8 -9.05 68.74 1.34
C ILE A 8 -8.67 68.74 2.81
N LEU A 9 -8.13 67.62 3.32
CA LEU A 9 -7.74 67.46 4.72
C LEU A 9 -6.25 67.14 4.83
N ASN A 10 -5.50 67.99 5.52
CA ASN A 10 -4.08 67.75 5.82
C ASN A 10 -3.87 67.86 7.34
N ILE A 11 -3.40 66.80 7.98
CA ILE A 11 -3.17 66.70 9.42
C ILE A 11 -1.83 66.03 9.68
N GLU A 12 -0.92 66.71 10.35
CA GLU A 12 0.33 66.09 10.81
C GLU A 12 0.06 65.12 11.97
N ASN A 13 -0.58 65.60 13.04
CA ASN A 13 -0.85 64.80 14.23
C ASN A 13 -2.25 65.07 14.77
N ILE A 14 -3.00 64.00 15.04
CA ILE A 14 -4.28 64.04 15.76
C ILE A 14 -4.39 62.85 16.72
N GLU A 15 -4.91 63.09 17.92
CA GLU A 15 -5.16 62.07 18.93
C GLU A 15 -6.66 62.00 19.21
N TYR A 16 -7.22 60.79 19.15
CA TYR A 16 -8.61 60.50 19.44
C TYR A 16 -8.69 59.33 20.43
N LYS A 17 -9.38 59.55 21.55
CA LYS A 17 -9.68 58.48 22.53
C LYS A 17 -11.10 58.01 22.32
N SER A 18 -11.27 56.74 21.97
CA SER A 18 -12.55 56.12 21.69
C SER A 18 -12.98 55.22 22.84
N GLU A 19 -14.22 55.37 23.30
CA GLU A 19 -14.88 54.42 24.21
C GLU A 19 -15.43 53.18 23.47
N LYS A 20 -15.42 53.17 22.14
CA LYS A 20 -15.93 52.07 21.31
C LYS A 20 -14.87 51.00 21.01
N THR A 21 -15.37 49.81 20.68
CA THR A 21 -14.62 48.56 20.41
C THR A 21 -13.43 48.74 19.48
N ILE A 22 -12.26 48.38 20.01
CA ILE A 22 -10.97 48.26 19.30
C ILE A 22 -11.10 47.09 18.31
N ALA A 23 -10.65 47.25 17.07
CA ALA A 23 -10.53 46.11 16.14
C ALA A 23 -9.43 45.18 16.65
N ASN A 24 -9.61 43.86 16.55
CA ASN A 24 -8.67 42.87 17.08
C ASN A 24 -7.83 42.19 16.00
N SER A 25 -8.17 42.35 14.72
CA SER A 25 -7.46 41.76 13.58
C SER A 25 -7.49 42.67 12.35
N SER A 26 -6.63 42.37 11.37
CA SER A 26 -6.64 43.07 10.07
C SER A 26 -7.97 42.89 9.34
N ILE A 27 -8.58 41.71 9.38
CA ILE A 27 -9.87 41.44 8.73
C ILE A 27 -10.99 42.30 9.35
N GLU A 28 -11.08 42.35 10.68
CA GLU A 28 -12.08 43.19 11.36
C GLU A 28 -11.88 44.68 11.06
N ASP A 29 -10.63 45.13 11.05
CA ASP A 29 -10.30 46.54 10.80
C ASP A 29 -10.60 46.93 9.35
N ILE A 30 -10.19 46.10 8.37
CA ILE A 30 -10.50 46.29 6.95
C ILE A 30 -12.02 46.33 6.75
N LYS A 31 -12.79 45.41 7.33
CA LYS A 31 -14.25 45.40 7.21
C LYS A 31 -14.87 46.72 7.67
N LYS A 32 -14.50 47.21 8.85
CA LYS A 32 -14.96 48.51 9.37
C LYS A 32 -14.56 49.68 8.45
N ASN A 33 -13.35 49.65 7.91
CA ASN A 33 -12.85 50.70 7.02
C ASN A 33 -13.57 50.70 5.66
N LEU A 34 -13.90 49.52 5.12
CA LEU A 34 -14.67 49.37 3.88
C LEU A 34 -16.09 49.92 4.01
N ASP A 35 -16.74 49.76 5.17
CA ASP A 35 -18.08 50.30 5.44
C ASP A 35 -18.11 51.85 5.42
N ILE A 36 -17.02 52.49 5.86
CA ILE A 36 -16.91 53.96 5.97
C ILE A 36 -16.39 54.58 4.66
N LEU A 37 -15.70 53.81 3.83
CA LEU A 37 -15.06 54.27 2.60
C LEU A 37 -15.99 55.07 1.64
N PRO A 38 -17.25 54.67 1.37
CA PRO A 38 -18.16 55.45 0.52
C PRO A 38 -18.41 56.86 1.04
N PHE A 39 -18.52 57.01 2.37
CA PHE A 39 -18.68 58.31 2.99
C PHE A 39 -17.43 59.16 2.78
N VAL A 40 -16.24 58.59 3.02
CA VAL A 40 -14.96 59.29 2.81
C VAL A 40 -14.84 59.77 1.37
N LEU A 41 -15.08 58.91 0.39
CA LEU A 41 -14.97 59.21 -1.03
C LEU A 41 -16.01 60.25 -1.51
N LYS A 42 -17.18 60.32 -0.87
CA LYS A 42 -18.21 61.33 -1.16
C LYS A 42 -17.79 62.73 -0.72
N TRP A 43 -17.14 62.85 0.44
CA TRP A 43 -16.86 64.14 1.06
C TRP A 43 -15.45 64.68 0.78
N PHE A 44 -14.45 63.83 0.57
CA PHE A 44 -13.05 64.26 0.46
C PHE A 44 -12.50 64.12 -0.96
N GLN A 45 -11.77 65.15 -1.40
CA GLN A 45 -10.96 65.17 -2.61
C GLN A 45 -9.57 64.62 -2.34
N SER A 46 -8.99 65.00 -1.20
CA SER A 46 -7.72 64.46 -0.73
C SER A 46 -7.66 64.46 0.80
N ILE A 47 -6.95 63.47 1.33
CA ILE A 47 -6.67 63.29 2.75
C ILE A 47 -5.18 63.00 2.88
N ASP A 48 -4.48 63.73 3.73
CA ASP A 48 -3.12 63.45 4.13
C ASP A 48 -3.05 63.52 5.66
N ILE A 49 -2.94 62.36 6.29
CA ILE A 49 -2.86 62.22 7.74
C ILE A 49 -1.58 61.44 8.05
N GLU A 50 -0.57 62.12 8.57
CA GLU A 50 0.71 61.48 8.91
C GLU A 50 0.59 60.60 10.15
N LYS A 51 -0.14 61.06 11.17
CA LYS A 51 -0.37 60.32 12.41
C LYS A 51 -1.74 60.59 13.03
N LEU A 52 -2.64 59.62 12.92
CA LEU A 52 -3.89 59.54 13.68
C LEU A 52 -3.76 58.47 14.76
N SER A 53 -3.66 58.90 16.01
CA SER A 53 -3.59 57.99 17.17
C SER A 53 -4.99 57.73 17.68
N ILE A 54 -5.51 56.50 17.51
CA ILE A 54 -6.79 56.04 18.06
C ILE A 54 -6.47 54.99 19.12
N ASN A 55 -6.63 55.37 20.39
CA ASN A 55 -6.22 54.54 21.53
C ASN A 55 -4.75 54.07 21.38
N ASP A 56 -4.51 52.78 21.15
CA ASP A 56 -3.19 52.17 20.97
C ASP A 56 -2.79 51.96 19.49
N ASN A 57 -3.65 52.33 18.54
CA ASN A 57 -3.41 52.18 17.11
C ASN A 57 -2.97 53.52 16.49
N ILE A 58 -1.89 53.49 15.71
CA ILE A 58 -1.46 54.63 14.91
C ILE A 58 -1.86 54.34 13.47
N VAL A 59 -2.66 55.23 12.90
CA VAL A 59 -3.16 55.14 11.52
C VAL A 59 -2.56 56.26 10.70
N LYS A 60 -2.01 55.92 9.54
CA LYS A 60 -1.59 56.85 8.49
C LYS A 60 -2.52 56.68 7.30
N ILE A 61 -3.01 57.78 6.73
CA ILE A 61 -3.95 57.77 5.61
C ILE A 61 -3.50 58.77 4.56
N VAL A 62 -3.33 58.31 3.33
CA VAL A 62 -3.10 59.16 2.17
C VAL A 62 -4.14 58.82 1.10
N LEU A 63 -4.98 59.78 0.74
CA LEU A 63 -5.89 59.73 -0.40
C LEU A 63 -5.61 60.94 -1.28
N ASN A 64 -5.14 60.74 -2.50
CA ASN A 64 -4.88 61.83 -3.43
C ASN A 64 -5.20 61.41 -4.86
N LYS A 65 -6.25 62.01 -5.43
CA LYS A 65 -6.78 61.68 -6.76
C LYS A 65 -7.09 60.19 -6.89
N ASP A 66 -6.16 59.44 -7.45
CA ASP A 66 -6.23 58.02 -7.78
C ASP A 66 -5.37 57.15 -6.85
N ILE A 67 -4.70 57.72 -5.84
CA ILE A 67 -3.85 56.97 -4.89
C ILE A 67 -4.57 56.86 -3.55
N LEU A 68 -4.63 55.63 -3.00
CA LEU A 68 -5.07 55.33 -1.65
C LEU A 68 -3.98 54.51 -0.94
N SER A 69 -3.45 55.05 0.15
CA SER A 69 -2.58 54.36 1.09
C SER A 69 -3.14 54.44 2.51
N VAL A 70 -3.19 53.31 3.20
CA VAL A 70 -3.62 53.20 4.59
C VAL A 70 -2.67 52.28 5.32
N GLU A 71 -2.04 52.77 6.38
CA GLU A 71 -1.18 51.96 7.23
C GLU A 71 -1.64 52.03 8.68
N ASN A 72 -1.71 50.88 9.34
CA ASN A 72 -1.89 50.81 10.79
C ASN A 72 -1.16 49.60 11.39
N LYS A 73 -1.41 49.28 12.66
CA LYS A 73 -0.76 48.14 13.33
C LYS A 73 -1.13 46.77 12.73
N PHE A 74 -2.26 46.66 12.03
CA PHE A 74 -2.79 45.41 11.49
C PHE A 74 -2.47 45.20 10.01
N PHE A 75 -2.50 46.25 9.19
CA PHE A 75 -2.24 46.12 7.76
C PHE A 75 -1.57 47.36 7.16
N LEU A 76 -1.03 47.16 5.96
CA LEU A 76 -0.57 48.22 5.06
C LEU A 76 -1.27 48.00 3.71
N LEU A 77 -2.00 49.00 3.23
CA LEU A 77 -2.61 49.04 1.91
C LEU A 77 -1.98 50.17 1.10
N ASP A 78 -1.49 49.86 -0.09
CA ASP A 78 -1.13 50.80 -1.14
C ASP A 78 -1.82 50.38 -2.42
N SER A 79 -2.69 51.24 -2.94
CA SER A 79 -3.50 50.94 -4.12
C SER A 79 -3.74 52.18 -4.97
N LYS A 80 -4.03 51.96 -6.25
CA LYS A 80 -4.81 52.95 -6.99
C LYS A 80 -6.29 52.71 -6.76
N ILE A 81 -7.07 53.78 -6.70
CA ILE A 81 -8.51 53.75 -6.47
C ILE A 81 -9.24 54.46 -7.60
N ASP A 82 -10.30 53.83 -8.09
CA ASP A 82 -11.28 54.44 -9.00
C ASP A 82 -12.70 54.18 -8.49
N VAL A 83 -13.59 55.16 -8.67
CA VAL A 83 -14.94 55.16 -8.09
C VAL A 83 -15.97 55.33 -9.20
N LEU A 84 -16.76 54.28 -9.42
CA LEU A 84 -17.78 54.22 -10.46
C LEU A 84 -19.16 54.06 -9.82
N SER A 85 -19.79 55.19 -9.47
CA SER A 85 -21.12 55.22 -8.84
C SER A 85 -21.18 54.46 -7.49
N LYS A 86 -21.59 53.19 -7.50
CA LYS A 86 -21.69 52.31 -6.32
C LYS A 86 -20.59 51.25 -6.26
N GLU A 87 -19.65 51.30 -7.19
CA GLU A 87 -18.51 50.38 -7.26
C GLU A 87 -17.21 51.12 -6.95
N VAL A 88 -16.34 50.47 -6.19
CA VAL A 88 -14.95 50.92 -5.98
C VAL A 88 -14.01 49.88 -6.55
N LEU A 89 -13.13 50.32 -7.44
CA LEU A 89 -12.09 49.50 -8.04
C LEU A 89 -10.75 49.85 -7.39
N LEU A 90 -10.02 48.83 -6.93
CA LEU A 90 -8.69 48.95 -6.36
C LEU A 90 -7.70 48.19 -7.22
N ASP A 91 -6.62 48.87 -7.63
CA ASP A 91 -5.42 48.25 -8.19
C ASP A 91 -4.39 48.19 -7.05
N ILE A 92 -4.41 47.08 -6.32
CA ILE A 92 -3.65 46.83 -5.10
C ILE A 92 -2.21 46.49 -5.46
N ASN A 93 -1.31 47.44 -5.20
CA ASN A 93 0.14 47.21 -5.34
C ASN A 93 0.69 46.45 -4.13
N ASN A 94 0.10 46.65 -2.97
CA ASN A 94 0.51 46.08 -1.70
C ASN A 94 -0.68 46.09 -0.73
N LEU A 95 -1.22 44.93 -0.35
CA LEU A 95 -2.05 44.79 0.83
C LEU A 95 -1.42 43.74 1.73
N TYR A 96 -0.69 44.18 2.74
CA TYR A 96 0.02 43.32 3.67
C TYR A 96 -0.72 43.22 5.00
N LEU A 97 -1.22 42.03 5.32
CA LEU A 97 -1.85 41.70 6.60
C LEU A 97 -0.77 41.27 7.59
N LYS A 98 -0.43 42.14 8.54
CA LYS A 98 0.72 41.99 9.45
C LYS A 98 0.51 40.85 10.46
N ASP A 99 -0.73 40.61 10.86
CA ASP A 99 -1.15 39.54 11.79
C ASP A 99 -1.09 38.13 11.16
N TYR A 100 -1.34 38.03 9.85
CA TYR A 100 -1.27 36.77 9.11
C TYR A 100 0.05 36.56 8.36
N ASN A 101 0.87 37.61 8.20
CA ASN A 101 2.05 37.63 7.34
C ASN A 101 1.69 37.22 5.88
N ILE A 102 0.63 37.84 5.35
CA ILE A 102 0.13 37.59 3.99
C ILE A 102 0.15 38.89 3.20
N LEU A 103 0.66 38.83 1.98
CA LEU A 103 0.68 39.95 1.06
C LEU A 103 -0.21 39.67 -0.14
N PHE A 104 -1.14 40.58 -0.44
CA PHE A 104 -1.99 40.55 -1.63
C PHE A 104 -1.52 41.61 -2.64
N LYS A 105 -1.49 41.23 -3.91
CA LYS A 105 -1.27 42.13 -5.06
C LYS A 105 -2.27 41.80 -6.15
N GLY A 106 -2.87 42.79 -6.79
CA GLY A 106 -3.83 42.54 -7.87
C GLY A 106 -5.00 43.51 -7.82
N LYS A 107 -6.19 43.06 -8.25
CA LYS A 107 -7.36 43.92 -8.40
C LYS A 107 -8.46 43.51 -7.44
N ALA A 108 -9.11 44.48 -6.81
CA ALA A 108 -10.34 44.26 -6.08
C ALA A 108 -11.47 45.14 -6.63
N LYS A 109 -12.68 44.59 -6.71
CA LYS A 109 -13.91 45.30 -7.00
C LYS A 109 -14.82 45.16 -5.78
N ILE A 110 -15.25 46.29 -5.23
CA ILE A 110 -16.20 46.35 -4.11
C ILE A 110 -17.51 46.91 -4.67
N ASP A 111 -18.58 46.14 -4.58
CA ASP A 111 -19.93 46.54 -4.95
C ASP A 111 -20.79 46.79 -3.70
N TYR A 112 -21.10 48.05 -3.44
CA TYR A 112 -21.89 48.45 -2.28
C TYR A 112 -23.40 48.24 -2.47
N PHE A 113 -23.86 47.94 -3.68
CA PHE A 113 -25.27 47.63 -3.93
C PHE A 113 -25.56 46.16 -3.66
N ASP A 114 -24.73 45.28 -4.21
CA ASP A 114 -24.89 43.82 -4.06
C ASP A 114 -24.23 43.28 -2.78
N GLU A 115 -23.50 44.12 -2.01
CA GLU A 115 -22.71 43.73 -0.83
C GLU A 115 -21.67 42.65 -1.17
N GLU A 116 -20.97 42.83 -2.31
CA GLU A 116 -19.97 41.88 -2.83
C GLU A 116 -18.58 42.51 -2.91
N LEU A 117 -17.55 41.71 -2.61
CA LEU A 117 -16.15 42.04 -2.88
C LEU A 117 -15.52 40.91 -3.71
N LYS A 118 -14.97 41.26 -4.86
CA LYS A 118 -14.27 40.33 -5.75
C LYS A 118 -12.81 40.72 -5.82
N TYR A 119 -11.91 39.78 -5.56
CA TYR A 119 -10.47 39.97 -5.65
C TYR A 119 -9.88 39.01 -6.68
N PHE A 120 -8.98 39.52 -7.52
CA PHE A 120 -8.22 38.74 -8.48
C PHE A 120 -6.75 39.16 -8.46
N GLY A 121 -5.85 38.26 -8.09
CA GLY A 121 -4.44 38.58 -8.01
C GLY A 121 -3.58 37.53 -7.32
N ASP A 122 -2.35 37.91 -7.01
CA ASP A 122 -1.37 37.05 -6.34
C ASP A 122 -1.35 37.30 -4.84
N ILE A 123 -1.29 36.20 -4.10
CA ILE A 123 -1.23 36.12 -2.64
C ILE A 123 0.09 35.44 -2.29
N TYR A 124 0.89 36.12 -1.48
CA TYR A 124 2.21 35.68 -1.06
C TYR A 124 2.16 35.35 0.43
N TYR A 125 2.58 34.12 0.76
CA TYR A 125 2.64 33.64 2.13
C TYR A 125 3.87 32.75 2.28
N GLN A 126 4.86 33.18 3.06
CA GLN A 126 6.16 32.50 3.16
C GLN A 126 6.80 32.31 1.77
N ASP A 127 7.14 31.08 1.37
CA ASP A 127 7.64 30.71 0.04
C ASP A 127 6.51 30.36 -0.96
N LEU A 128 5.26 30.35 -0.51
CA LEU A 128 4.09 30.04 -1.34
C LEU A 128 3.59 31.30 -2.06
N ILE A 129 3.47 31.20 -3.38
CA ILE A 129 2.84 32.20 -4.24
C ILE A 129 1.62 31.54 -4.89
N VAL A 130 0.43 32.08 -4.61
CA VAL A 130 -0.82 31.63 -5.23
C VAL A 130 -1.50 32.75 -5.99
N SER A 131 -1.95 32.48 -7.20
CA SER A 131 -2.90 33.38 -7.89
C SER A 131 -4.31 32.93 -7.54
N GLY A 132 -5.10 33.85 -7.00
CA GLY A 132 -6.44 33.58 -6.49
C GLY A 132 -7.50 34.46 -7.12
N ASN A 133 -8.70 33.88 -7.25
CA ASN A 133 -9.95 34.61 -7.32
C ASN A 133 -10.70 34.38 -6.00
N ILE A 134 -11.08 35.44 -5.32
CA ILE A 134 -11.82 35.40 -4.05
C ILE A 134 -13.06 36.26 -4.21
N ASP A 135 -14.23 35.62 -4.09
CA ASP A 135 -15.53 36.28 -4.07
C ASP A 135 -16.09 36.25 -2.65
N ILE A 136 -16.33 37.41 -2.07
CA ILE A 136 -16.87 37.60 -0.72
C ILE A 136 -18.26 38.21 -0.85
N THR A 137 -19.27 37.55 -0.31
CA THR A 137 -20.62 38.08 -0.12
C THR A 137 -20.86 38.37 1.36
N LYS A 138 -22.09 38.77 1.71
CA LYS A 138 -22.51 38.98 3.09
C LYS A 138 -22.24 37.78 4.01
N ASP A 139 -22.41 36.57 3.48
CA ASP A 139 -22.54 35.32 4.21
C ASP A 139 -21.56 34.23 3.74
N ARG A 140 -20.88 34.40 2.61
CA ARG A 140 -19.93 33.41 2.08
C ARG A 140 -18.65 34.03 1.54
N VAL A 141 -17.58 33.24 1.60
CA VAL A 141 -16.37 33.45 0.79
C VAL A 141 -16.19 32.25 -0.11
N ASN A 142 -16.09 32.46 -1.42
CA ASN A 142 -15.69 31.45 -2.38
C ASN A 142 -14.29 31.78 -2.85
N PHE A 143 -13.41 30.79 -2.90
CA PHE A 143 -12.06 31.00 -3.43
C PHE A 143 -11.72 29.94 -4.47
N PHE A 144 -10.97 30.37 -5.48
CA PHE A 144 -10.32 29.51 -6.46
C PHE A 144 -8.88 29.96 -6.57
N ILE A 145 -7.94 29.08 -6.21
CA ILE A 145 -6.51 29.39 -6.19
C ILE A 145 -5.73 28.40 -7.03
N LYS A 146 -4.63 28.87 -7.61
CA LYS A 146 -3.57 28.05 -8.24
C LYS A 146 -2.23 28.51 -7.69
N SER A 147 -1.22 27.66 -7.69
CA SER A 147 0.10 28.02 -7.15
C SER A 147 1.20 27.97 -8.21
N GLU A 148 2.25 28.75 -7.94
CA GLU A 148 3.59 28.42 -8.42
C GLU A 148 4.14 27.21 -7.67
N ILE A 149 5.34 26.75 -8.04
CA ILE A 149 5.99 25.63 -7.36
C ILE A 149 6.36 26.00 -5.92
N PHE A 150 6.07 25.12 -4.97
CA PHE A 150 6.40 25.25 -3.55
C PHE A 150 6.94 23.92 -2.98
N LYS A 151 7.54 23.96 -1.78
CA LYS A 151 8.35 22.84 -1.28
C LYS A 151 7.59 21.73 -0.55
N ASN A 152 6.64 22.09 0.31
CA ASN A 152 5.88 21.10 1.09
C ASN A 152 4.61 21.74 1.68
N LEU A 153 3.78 20.88 2.29
CA LEU A 153 2.54 21.27 2.95
C LEU A 153 2.70 21.53 4.47
N HIS A 154 3.92 21.48 5.04
CA HIS A 154 4.12 21.58 6.50
C HIS A 154 3.58 22.87 7.10
N PHE A 155 3.45 23.95 6.31
CA PHE A 155 2.83 25.20 6.76
C PHE A 155 1.36 25.02 7.20
N LEU A 156 0.69 23.93 6.78
CA LEU A 156 -0.68 23.59 7.19
C LEU A 156 -0.75 22.94 8.58
N LYS A 157 0.36 22.40 9.13
CA LYS A 157 0.35 21.72 10.44
C LYS A 157 -0.12 22.61 11.59
N LYS A 158 0.01 23.94 11.47
CA LYS A 158 -0.51 24.90 12.47
C LYS A 158 -2.01 25.17 12.37
N TYR A 159 -2.66 24.69 11.30
CA TYR A 159 -4.07 24.94 11.00
C TYR A 159 -4.90 23.67 10.95
N LEU A 160 -4.27 22.52 10.74
CA LEU A 160 -4.92 21.21 10.62
C LEU A 160 -4.37 20.27 11.68
N ASP A 161 -5.26 19.79 12.54
CA ASP A 161 -4.97 18.68 13.45
C ASP A 161 -5.46 17.39 12.76
N LEU A 162 -4.52 16.49 12.47
CA LEU A 162 -4.79 15.27 11.72
C LEU A 162 -4.31 14.05 12.51
N PRO A 163 -4.95 12.88 12.34
CA PRO A 163 -4.44 11.64 12.92
C PRO A 163 -3.01 11.33 12.45
N GLU A 164 -2.22 10.61 13.27
CA GLU A 164 -0.79 10.35 13.02
C GLU A 164 -0.52 9.71 11.64
N VAL A 165 -1.38 8.76 11.24
CA VAL A 165 -1.29 8.09 9.94
C VAL A 165 -1.53 9.09 8.80
N ALA A 166 -2.55 9.96 8.93
CA ALA A 166 -2.84 11.01 7.96
C ALA A 166 -1.68 12.02 7.86
N ASN A 167 -1.15 12.43 9.01
CA ASN A 167 -0.01 13.34 9.12
C ASN A 167 1.21 12.81 8.34
N SER A 168 1.56 11.55 8.58
CA SER A 168 2.73 10.92 7.93
C SER A 168 2.56 10.93 6.41
N TRP A 169 1.38 10.57 5.90
CA TRP A 169 1.12 10.56 4.46
C TRP A 169 1.00 11.95 3.82
N MET A 170 0.43 12.91 4.53
CA MET A 170 0.23 14.26 4.01
C MET A 170 1.51 15.09 3.99
N TYR A 171 2.44 14.84 4.93
CA TYR A 171 3.59 15.72 5.14
C TYR A 171 4.94 15.05 4.90
N ASP A 172 5.12 13.78 5.24
CA ASP A 172 6.45 13.21 5.42
C ASP A 172 6.76 12.05 4.43
N ASN A 173 5.77 11.22 4.08
CA ASN A 173 5.94 10.08 3.17
C ASN A 173 6.05 10.47 1.69
N VAL A 174 5.63 11.69 1.34
CA VAL A 174 5.68 12.20 -0.04
C VAL A 174 6.44 13.52 -0.04
N THR A 175 7.54 13.55 -0.77
CA THR A 175 8.37 14.76 -0.93
C THR A 175 8.56 15.05 -2.41
N GLY A 176 8.81 16.31 -2.76
CA GLY A 176 9.03 16.73 -4.14
C GLY A 176 8.74 18.22 -4.32
N ASP A 177 8.61 18.64 -5.57
CA ASP A 177 8.26 20.02 -5.92
C ASP A 177 6.75 20.09 -6.21
N PHE A 178 6.00 20.69 -5.28
CA PHE A 178 4.54 20.74 -5.33
C PHE A 178 4.06 21.88 -6.21
N LYS A 179 2.98 21.65 -6.96
CA LYS A 179 2.25 22.68 -7.69
C LYS A 179 0.75 22.41 -7.63
N LEU A 180 0.01 23.39 -7.14
CA LEU A 180 -1.44 23.38 -7.10
C LEU A 180 -1.97 23.87 -8.45
N ASN A 181 -2.50 22.95 -9.26
CA ASN A 181 -3.10 23.31 -10.55
C ASN A 181 -4.37 24.12 -10.32
N TRP A 182 -5.19 23.69 -9.37
CA TRP A 182 -6.28 24.48 -8.82
C TRP A 182 -6.75 23.92 -7.47
N PHE A 183 -7.31 24.78 -6.64
CA PHE A 183 -8.01 24.41 -5.43
C PHE A 183 -9.16 25.38 -5.21
N TYR A 184 -10.33 24.82 -4.90
CA TYR A 184 -11.56 25.55 -4.69
C TYR A 184 -12.13 25.21 -3.33
N GLY A 185 -12.76 26.20 -2.71
CA GLY A 185 -13.50 26.01 -1.49
C GLY A 185 -14.41 27.19 -1.16
N GLU A 186 -15.27 26.93 -0.19
CA GLU A 186 -16.23 27.89 0.37
C GLU A 186 -16.04 28.00 1.89
N PHE A 187 -16.27 29.19 2.41
CA PHE A 187 -16.25 29.51 3.83
C PHE A 187 -17.58 30.18 4.21
N ASP A 188 -18.19 29.73 5.30
CA ASP A 188 -19.42 30.32 5.84
C ASP A 188 -19.05 31.42 6.84
N LEU A 189 -19.35 32.68 6.49
CA LEU A 189 -19.01 33.83 7.33
C LEU A 189 -19.91 33.95 8.57
N ASN A 190 -21.11 33.38 8.56
CA ASN A 190 -22.02 33.44 9.71
C ASN A 190 -21.59 32.47 10.80
N LYS A 191 -21.13 31.29 10.39
CA LYS A 191 -20.64 30.24 11.29
C LYS A 191 -19.14 30.34 11.58
N ASN A 192 -18.43 31.09 10.75
CA ASN A 192 -16.98 31.23 10.80
C ASN A 192 -16.26 29.87 10.63
N GLU A 193 -16.71 29.07 9.66
CA GLU A 193 -16.20 27.73 9.38
C GLU A 193 -15.98 27.49 7.88
N ILE A 194 -15.01 26.66 7.52
CA ILE A 194 -14.86 26.14 6.15
C ILE A 194 -16.00 25.16 5.86
N ILE A 195 -16.60 25.24 4.68
CA ILE A 195 -17.56 24.25 4.21
C ILE A 195 -16.78 23.08 3.64
N GLU A 196 -16.40 22.10 4.47
CA GLU A 196 -15.51 20.98 4.08
C GLU A 196 -15.91 20.27 2.79
N LYS A 197 -17.22 20.09 2.57
CA LYS A 197 -17.76 19.42 1.36
C LYS A 197 -17.54 20.20 0.06
N SER A 198 -17.27 21.49 0.15
CA SER A 198 -16.95 22.33 -1.00
C SER A 198 -15.50 22.21 -1.44
N LEU A 199 -14.61 21.71 -0.57
CA LEU A 199 -13.19 21.64 -0.85
C LEU A 199 -12.90 20.61 -1.94
N GLN A 200 -12.23 21.07 -2.99
CA GLN A 200 -11.80 20.23 -4.10
C GLN A 200 -10.55 20.80 -4.75
N GLY A 201 -9.68 19.95 -5.27
CA GLY A 201 -8.49 20.41 -5.95
C GLY A 201 -7.75 19.36 -6.74
N ASP A 202 -6.79 19.86 -7.49
CA ASP A 202 -5.85 19.12 -8.30
C ASP A 202 -4.45 19.71 -8.13
N ALA A 203 -3.48 18.85 -7.90
CA ALA A 203 -2.09 19.22 -7.77
C ALA A 203 -1.19 18.18 -8.45
N VAL A 204 0.04 18.58 -8.70
CA VAL A 204 1.11 17.70 -9.15
C VAL A 204 2.31 17.85 -8.22
N ILE A 205 2.99 16.75 -7.96
CA ILE A 205 4.28 16.74 -7.26
C ILE A 205 5.31 16.21 -8.25
N GLU A 206 6.16 17.10 -8.73
CA GLU A 206 7.24 16.78 -9.66
C GLU A 206 8.46 16.27 -8.87
N ASN A 207 9.27 15.41 -9.51
CA ASN A 207 10.44 14.78 -8.87
C ASN A 207 10.10 14.10 -7.54
N ALA A 208 8.91 13.52 -7.47
CA ALA A 208 8.37 13.02 -6.23
C ALA A 208 9.12 11.77 -5.76
N LYS A 209 9.30 11.69 -4.45
CA LYS A 209 9.85 10.53 -3.75
C LYS A 209 8.84 10.07 -2.73
N ILE A 210 8.55 8.77 -2.75
CA ILE A 210 7.54 8.17 -1.89
C ILE A 210 8.18 7.11 -1.02
N ARG A 211 7.79 7.08 0.25
CA ARG A 211 8.17 6.03 1.17
C ARG A 211 6.92 5.40 1.77
N PHE A 212 6.69 4.12 1.49
CA PHE A 212 5.53 3.38 2.00
C PHE A 212 5.66 3.07 3.50
N GLU A 213 6.88 2.80 3.96
CA GLU A 213 7.21 2.56 5.37
C GLU A 213 8.66 3.03 5.61
N ASN A 214 8.95 3.54 6.80
CA ASN A 214 10.22 4.23 7.11
C ASN A 214 11.48 3.36 6.89
N SER A 215 11.39 2.05 7.11
CA SER A 215 12.48 1.09 6.90
C SER A 215 12.72 0.73 5.43
N LEU A 216 11.76 1.00 4.55
CA LEU A 216 11.87 0.72 3.12
C LEU A 216 12.61 1.84 2.38
N GLU A 217 13.27 1.45 1.29
CA GLU A 217 13.85 2.41 0.34
C GLU A 217 12.78 3.27 -0.34
N GLU A 218 13.19 4.44 -0.81
CA GLU A 218 12.32 5.36 -1.53
C GLU A 218 11.94 4.81 -2.91
N ILE A 219 10.69 5.03 -3.29
CA ILE A 219 10.16 4.82 -4.62
C ILE A 219 10.43 6.10 -5.41
N ASN A 220 11.10 5.93 -6.55
CA ASN A 220 11.31 7.02 -7.49
C ASN A 220 10.11 7.06 -8.44
N THR A 221 9.51 8.22 -8.63
CA THR A 221 8.38 8.42 -9.54
C THR A 221 8.63 9.69 -10.34
N SER A 222 8.23 9.72 -11.62
CA SER A 222 8.46 10.90 -12.47
C SER A 222 7.65 12.09 -11.94
N LYS A 223 6.41 11.81 -11.58
CA LYS A 223 5.50 12.72 -10.88
C LYS A 223 4.45 11.96 -10.08
N VAL A 224 3.73 12.68 -9.23
CA VAL A 224 2.51 12.21 -8.56
C VAL A 224 1.37 13.15 -8.92
N ASN A 225 0.28 12.61 -9.46
CA ASN A 225 -0.94 13.39 -9.63
C ASN A 225 -1.74 13.32 -8.33
N VAL A 226 -2.20 14.46 -7.83
CA VAL A 226 -2.91 14.57 -6.55
C VAL A 226 -4.30 15.13 -6.79
N ASN A 227 -5.32 14.39 -6.36
CA ASN A 227 -6.70 14.85 -6.40
C ASN A 227 -7.30 14.91 -4.99
N PHE A 228 -7.98 16.00 -4.67
CA PHE A 228 -8.74 16.12 -3.42
C PHE A 228 -10.21 16.37 -3.73
N LYS A 229 -11.10 15.54 -3.19
CA LYS A 229 -12.55 15.70 -3.31
C LYS A 229 -13.28 14.88 -2.26
N ASN A 230 -14.39 15.39 -1.71
CA ASN A 230 -15.22 14.67 -0.74
C ASN A 230 -14.39 14.09 0.42
N SER A 231 -13.52 14.93 1.02
CA SER A 231 -12.61 14.54 2.10
C SER A 231 -11.64 13.39 1.76
N THR A 232 -11.47 13.07 0.48
CA THR A 232 -10.57 12.03 -0.02
C THR A 232 -9.41 12.67 -0.76
N LEU A 233 -8.19 12.33 -0.35
CA LEU A 233 -6.94 12.70 -1.02
C LEU A 233 -6.39 11.48 -1.76
N HIS A 234 -6.20 11.57 -3.06
CA HIS A 234 -5.72 10.49 -3.92
C HIS A 234 -4.40 10.88 -4.58
N PHE A 235 -3.38 10.05 -4.39
CA PHE A 235 -2.05 10.16 -5.00
C PHE A 235 -1.90 9.04 -6.04
N ASP A 236 -1.81 9.42 -7.30
CA ASP A 236 -1.59 8.53 -8.43
C ASP A 236 -0.11 8.59 -8.85
N LEU A 237 0.59 7.46 -8.77
CA LEU A 237 2.03 7.38 -9.01
C LEU A 237 2.32 7.15 -10.51
N VAL A 238 3.11 8.02 -11.12
CA VAL A 238 3.43 7.95 -12.55
C VAL A 238 4.87 7.50 -12.76
N ASP A 239 5.05 6.44 -13.56
CA ASP A 239 6.35 5.81 -13.82
C ASP A 239 7.12 5.45 -12.55
N ALA A 240 6.41 4.95 -11.53
CA ALA A 240 7.02 4.58 -10.26
C ALA A 240 7.92 3.34 -10.38
N ILE A 241 9.10 3.43 -9.79
CA ILE A 241 10.13 2.40 -9.80
C ILE A 241 10.62 2.17 -8.36
N TYR A 242 10.56 0.92 -7.92
CA TYR A 242 11.12 0.45 -6.65
C TYR A 242 12.17 -0.61 -6.92
N LYS A 243 13.44 -0.34 -6.56
CA LYS A 243 14.57 -1.26 -6.78
C LYS A 243 14.62 -1.86 -8.20
N GLY A 244 14.40 -1.00 -9.21
CA GLY A 244 14.39 -1.39 -10.62
C GLY A 244 13.12 -2.11 -11.11
N LYS A 245 12.10 -2.24 -10.26
CA LYS A 245 10.81 -2.87 -10.58
C LYS A 245 9.74 -1.79 -10.81
N GLU A 246 9.03 -1.87 -11.92
CA GLU A 246 7.94 -0.94 -12.26
C GLU A 246 6.69 -1.20 -11.39
N LEU A 247 6.17 -0.14 -10.77
CA LEU A 247 4.96 -0.13 -9.94
C LEU A 247 3.80 0.52 -10.71
N LYS A 248 3.22 -0.21 -11.68
CA LYS A 248 2.14 0.30 -12.53
C LYS A 248 0.84 0.45 -11.73
N ASN A 249 0.02 1.46 -12.06
CA ASN A 249 -1.27 1.72 -11.44
C ASN A 249 -1.24 1.75 -9.89
N SER A 250 -0.07 2.03 -9.31
CA SER A 250 0.09 2.07 -7.86
C SER A 250 -0.37 3.43 -7.35
N PHE A 251 -1.06 3.45 -6.22
CA PHE A 251 -1.66 4.67 -5.70
C PHE A 251 -1.73 4.64 -4.17
N VAL A 252 -1.90 5.83 -3.60
CA VAL A 252 -2.24 5.99 -2.19
C VAL A 252 -3.52 6.81 -2.10
N THR A 253 -4.49 6.36 -1.31
CA THR A 253 -5.74 7.11 -1.08
C THR A 253 -5.98 7.26 0.40
N ILE A 254 -6.17 8.50 0.85
CA ILE A 254 -6.56 8.83 2.22
C ILE A 254 -8.04 9.24 2.17
N LYS A 255 -8.93 8.42 2.73
CA LYS A 255 -10.36 8.72 2.84
C LYS A 255 -10.65 9.36 4.19
N ASP A 256 -11.64 10.25 4.22
CA ASP A 256 -12.07 11.00 5.40
C ASP A 256 -10.89 11.56 6.21
N ILE A 257 -10.01 12.30 5.53
CA ILE A 257 -8.66 12.65 6.02
C ILE A 257 -8.61 13.23 7.45
N ALA A 258 -9.65 13.95 7.87
CA ALA A 258 -9.76 14.60 9.18
C ALA A 258 -10.63 13.82 10.21
N ASN A 259 -11.18 12.65 9.87
CA ASN A 259 -12.08 11.90 10.75
C ASN A 259 -11.37 10.69 11.39
N GLU A 260 -11.15 10.74 12.70
CA GLU A 260 -10.50 9.66 13.46
C GLU A 260 -11.25 8.31 13.42
N ASN A 261 -12.58 8.32 13.29
CA ASN A 261 -13.40 7.11 13.37
C ASN A 261 -13.60 6.41 12.02
N SER A 262 -13.65 7.18 10.92
CA SER A 262 -13.90 6.66 9.56
C SER A 262 -12.71 6.77 8.62
N GLY A 263 -11.66 7.50 9.02
CA GLY A 263 -10.47 7.71 8.22
C GLY A 263 -9.73 6.41 7.91
N LEU A 264 -9.21 6.34 6.69
CA LEU A 264 -8.64 5.12 6.12
C LEU A 264 -7.60 5.47 5.06
N VAL A 265 -6.39 4.93 5.21
CA VAL A 265 -5.38 4.95 4.14
C VAL A 265 -5.41 3.63 3.38
N LEU A 266 -5.45 3.73 2.07
CA LEU A 266 -5.33 2.62 1.12
C LEU A 266 -4.03 2.77 0.35
N VAL A 267 -3.19 1.75 0.36
CA VAL A 267 -1.97 1.68 -0.45
C VAL A 267 -2.14 0.54 -1.43
N ASN A 268 -2.21 0.87 -2.72
CA ASN A 268 -2.29 -0.10 -3.80
C ASN A 268 -0.93 -0.22 -4.48
N ILE A 269 -0.43 -1.44 -4.56
CA ILE A 269 0.83 -1.79 -5.21
C ILE A 269 0.50 -2.79 -6.31
N GLU A 270 0.70 -2.41 -7.57
CA GLU A 270 0.69 -3.36 -8.68
C GLU A 270 2.05 -3.40 -9.37
N ALA A 271 2.54 -4.62 -9.63
CA ALA A 271 3.82 -4.85 -10.27
C ALA A 271 3.77 -6.10 -11.14
N LYS A 272 4.60 -6.15 -12.18
CA LYS A 272 4.89 -7.38 -12.91
C LYS A 272 6.34 -7.78 -12.64
N THR A 273 6.54 -8.65 -11.66
CA THR A 273 7.87 -9.01 -11.17
C THR A 273 7.83 -10.33 -10.40
N SER A 274 8.99 -10.93 -10.16
CA SER A 274 9.08 -12.14 -9.33
C SER A 274 8.78 -11.81 -7.86
N LEU A 275 8.19 -12.75 -7.11
CA LEU A 275 8.18 -12.73 -5.63
C LEU A 275 9.59 -13.04 -5.10
N ASP A 276 10.51 -12.10 -5.31
CA ASP A 276 11.88 -12.16 -4.86
C ASP A 276 12.04 -11.56 -3.46
N LYS A 277 13.29 -11.49 -2.97
CA LYS A 277 13.58 -10.95 -1.64
C LYS A 277 13.26 -9.47 -1.48
N ASP A 278 13.27 -8.69 -2.56
CA ASP A 278 12.91 -7.27 -2.47
C ASP A 278 11.41 -7.12 -2.23
N ILE A 279 10.59 -7.89 -2.95
CA ILE A 279 9.13 -7.88 -2.76
C ILE A 279 8.75 -8.48 -1.40
N LEU A 280 9.40 -9.57 -0.99
CA LEU A 280 9.19 -10.15 0.35
C LEU A 280 9.56 -9.15 1.45
N GLY A 281 10.61 -8.34 1.27
CA GLY A 281 10.97 -7.28 2.21
C GLY A 281 9.88 -6.22 2.40
N ILE A 282 9.08 -5.91 1.37
CA ILE A 282 7.92 -5.01 1.49
C ILE A 282 6.86 -5.66 2.38
N LEU A 283 6.54 -6.93 2.16
CA LEU A 283 5.55 -7.67 2.96
C LEU A 283 6.00 -7.80 4.41
N GLU A 284 7.28 -8.12 4.63
CA GLU A 284 7.89 -8.24 5.95
C GLU A 284 7.86 -6.92 6.74
N ALA A 285 8.02 -5.76 6.06
CA ALA A 285 7.93 -4.45 6.71
C ALA A 285 6.52 -4.16 7.28
N TYR A 286 5.49 -4.86 6.79
CA TYR A 286 4.12 -4.81 7.33
C TYR A 286 3.77 -6.04 8.18
N GLY A 287 4.75 -6.86 8.57
CA GLY A 287 4.57 -8.05 9.40
C GLY A 287 4.00 -9.27 8.67
N ILE A 288 3.94 -9.25 7.34
CA ILE A 288 3.40 -10.34 6.51
C ILE A 288 4.56 -11.25 6.10
N VAL A 289 4.63 -12.46 6.68
CA VAL A 289 5.69 -13.43 6.38
C VAL A 289 5.15 -14.54 5.49
N VAL A 290 5.67 -14.64 4.26
CA VAL A 290 5.30 -15.68 3.30
C VAL A 290 6.48 -16.64 3.09
N PRO A 291 6.33 -17.95 3.36
CA PRO A 291 7.44 -18.91 3.32
C PRO A 291 7.79 -19.40 1.89
N VAL A 292 7.68 -18.52 0.89
CA VAL A 292 7.80 -18.86 -0.53
C VAL A 292 8.66 -17.82 -1.23
N VAL A 293 9.62 -18.27 -2.05
CA VAL A 293 10.46 -17.42 -2.90
C VAL A 293 10.34 -17.87 -4.34
N GLN A 294 10.09 -16.92 -5.25
CA GLN A 294 10.14 -17.15 -6.69
C GLN A 294 11.55 -16.86 -7.21
N LYS A 295 12.25 -17.89 -7.68
CA LYS A 295 13.64 -17.80 -8.15
C LYS A 295 13.76 -17.24 -9.57
N ASN A 296 12.72 -17.42 -10.39
CA ASN A 296 12.61 -16.88 -11.75
C ASN A 296 11.15 -16.83 -12.19
N GLY A 297 10.90 -16.31 -13.39
CA GLY A 297 9.55 -16.12 -13.93
C GLY A 297 8.92 -14.83 -13.39
N GLU A 298 7.82 -14.40 -13.99
CA GLU A 298 7.12 -13.18 -13.61
C GLU A 298 5.80 -13.51 -12.90
N THR A 299 5.41 -12.62 -11.99
CA THR A 299 4.11 -12.65 -11.34
C THR A 299 3.44 -11.29 -11.54
N GLN A 300 2.20 -11.31 -12.04
CA GLN A 300 1.35 -10.12 -12.00
C GLN A 300 0.81 -10.00 -10.57
N ALA A 301 1.31 -9.03 -9.82
CA ALA A 301 0.97 -8.80 -8.43
C ALA A 301 0.06 -7.58 -8.31
N LYS A 302 -1.02 -7.73 -7.52
CA LYS A 302 -1.85 -6.63 -7.03
C LYS A 302 -2.00 -6.81 -5.53
N LEU A 303 -1.59 -5.82 -4.75
CA LEU A 303 -1.66 -5.82 -3.30
C LEU A 303 -2.33 -4.53 -2.84
N LEU A 304 -3.37 -4.67 -2.02
CA LEU A 304 -4.05 -3.56 -1.37
C LEU A 304 -3.87 -3.67 0.14
N LEU A 305 -3.18 -2.70 0.71
CA LEU A 305 -3.02 -2.51 2.14
C LEU A 305 -4.03 -1.47 2.62
N SER A 306 -4.72 -1.75 3.73
CA SER A 306 -5.72 -0.88 4.32
C SER A 306 -5.37 -0.57 5.77
N PHE A 307 -5.19 0.72 6.09
CA PHE A 307 -4.81 1.23 7.41
C PHE A 307 -5.94 2.14 7.96
N PRO A 308 -6.89 1.59 8.72
CA PRO A 308 -7.88 2.38 9.44
C PRO A 308 -7.23 3.28 10.49
N TYR A 309 -7.82 4.45 10.78
CA TYR A 309 -7.39 5.28 11.91
C TYR A 309 -7.92 4.78 13.25
N ALA A 310 -9.10 4.16 13.22
CA ALA A 310 -9.74 3.68 14.43
C ALA A 310 -8.92 2.54 15.07
N GLU A 311 -8.50 2.73 16.31
CA GLU A 311 -7.62 1.79 17.05
C GLU A 311 -8.22 0.38 17.20
N ASP A 312 -9.55 0.26 17.17
CA ASP A 312 -10.27 -1.01 17.27
C ASP A 312 -10.27 -1.83 15.96
N LYS A 313 -9.81 -1.24 14.85
CA LYS A 313 -9.77 -1.88 13.53
C LYS A 313 -8.33 -2.16 13.12
N PRO A 314 -7.92 -3.45 13.06
CA PRO A 314 -6.57 -3.78 12.63
C PRO A 314 -6.37 -3.44 11.15
N MET A 315 -5.10 -3.30 10.77
CA MET A 315 -4.69 -3.30 9.37
C MET A 315 -5.23 -4.56 8.66
N SER A 316 -5.68 -4.38 7.43
CA SER A 316 -6.06 -5.51 6.57
C SER A 316 -5.32 -5.44 5.25
N TYR A 317 -5.12 -6.59 4.62
CA TYR A 317 -4.32 -6.69 3.41
C TYR A 317 -4.89 -7.77 2.51
N ASN A 318 -5.07 -7.44 1.24
CA ASN A 318 -5.66 -8.33 0.25
C ASN A 318 -4.85 -8.27 -1.04
N GLY A 319 -4.75 -9.37 -1.75
CA GLY A 319 -3.97 -9.41 -2.97
C GLY A 319 -4.37 -10.49 -3.94
N VAL A 320 -4.00 -10.28 -5.20
CA VAL A 320 -4.14 -11.25 -6.28
C VAL A 320 -2.80 -11.34 -7.00
N PHE A 321 -2.28 -12.54 -7.09
CA PHE A 321 -0.99 -12.83 -7.71
C PHE A 321 -1.19 -13.91 -8.77
N ILE A 322 -0.83 -13.59 -10.01
CA ILE A 322 -0.89 -14.52 -11.12
C ILE A 322 0.54 -14.84 -11.52
N ALA A 323 1.04 -15.97 -11.03
CA ALA A 323 2.37 -16.45 -11.35
C ALA A 323 2.34 -17.13 -12.72
N GLU A 324 3.28 -16.74 -13.59
CA GLU A 324 3.56 -17.44 -14.83
C GLU A 324 4.47 -18.65 -14.57
N LYS A 325 4.97 -19.29 -15.64
CA LYS A 325 5.92 -20.40 -15.50
C LYS A 325 7.16 -19.95 -14.73
N SER A 326 7.46 -20.63 -13.62
CA SER A 326 8.41 -20.17 -12.61
C SER A 326 9.04 -21.32 -11.83
N ASN A 327 10.22 -21.07 -11.26
CA ASN A 327 10.86 -21.92 -10.27
C ASN A 327 10.60 -21.35 -8.89
N ILE A 328 10.00 -22.15 -8.01
CA ILE A 328 9.59 -21.76 -6.67
C ILE A 328 10.43 -22.52 -5.65
N SER A 329 10.76 -21.84 -4.56
CA SER A 329 11.44 -22.41 -3.41
C SER A 329 10.59 -22.22 -2.16
N ILE A 330 10.32 -23.30 -1.44
CA ILE A 330 9.57 -23.28 -0.17
C ILE A 330 10.42 -23.99 0.87
N SER A 331 10.84 -23.27 1.92
CA SER A 331 11.71 -23.81 2.97
C SER A 331 12.93 -24.60 2.45
N GLY A 332 13.51 -24.15 1.32
CA GLY A 332 14.67 -24.78 0.68
C GLY A 332 14.33 -25.94 -0.29
N PHE A 333 13.06 -26.31 -0.43
CA PHE A 333 12.60 -27.26 -1.43
C PHE A 333 12.23 -26.54 -2.74
N ASP A 334 12.85 -26.94 -3.84
CA ASP A 334 12.67 -26.31 -5.15
C ASP A 334 11.78 -27.14 -6.08
N PHE A 335 10.85 -26.48 -6.77
CA PHE A 335 10.00 -27.08 -7.79
C PHE A 335 9.65 -26.07 -8.90
N GLU A 336 9.17 -26.58 -10.03
CA GLU A 336 8.66 -25.78 -11.13
C GLU A 336 7.14 -25.67 -11.06
N THR A 337 6.62 -24.54 -11.52
CA THR A 337 5.20 -24.34 -11.79
C THR A 337 5.06 -23.81 -13.22
N ASN A 338 4.04 -24.27 -13.95
CA ASN A 338 3.55 -23.65 -15.18
C ASN A 338 2.56 -22.50 -14.91
N GLY A 339 2.33 -22.17 -13.63
CA GLY A 339 1.53 -21.05 -13.20
C GLY A 339 0.62 -21.38 -12.03
N ALA A 340 0.18 -20.33 -11.34
CA ALA A 340 -0.72 -20.38 -10.20
C ALA A 340 -1.48 -19.07 -10.06
N LYS A 341 -2.74 -19.13 -9.60
CA LYS A 341 -3.48 -17.95 -9.13
C LYS A 341 -3.55 -17.98 -7.62
N VAL A 342 -2.86 -17.04 -6.97
CA VAL A 342 -2.85 -16.90 -5.52
C VAL A 342 -3.71 -15.70 -5.12
N ILE A 343 -4.62 -15.91 -4.17
CA ILE A 343 -5.47 -14.86 -3.59
C ILE A 343 -5.11 -14.75 -2.12
N LEU A 344 -4.77 -13.55 -1.67
CA LEU A 344 -4.49 -13.22 -0.29
C LEU A 344 -5.70 -12.50 0.30
N GLU A 345 -6.26 -13.04 1.38
CA GLU A 345 -7.34 -12.46 2.17
C GLU A 345 -6.90 -12.42 3.64
N ASN A 346 -6.25 -11.32 4.03
CA ASN A 346 -5.54 -11.21 5.31
C ASN A 346 -4.59 -12.41 5.50
N ASP A 347 -4.70 -13.12 6.63
CA ASP A 347 -3.82 -14.23 6.96
C ASP A 347 -4.11 -15.53 6.16
N LEU A 348 -5.00 -15.50 5.16
CA LEU A 348 -5.34 -16.66 4.35
C LEU A 348 -4.85 -16.50 2.90
N LEU A 349 -4.13 -17.51 2.42
CA LEU A 349 -3.67 -17.64 1.05
C LEU A 349 -4.41 -18.77 0.34
N TYR A 350 -5.16 -18.46 -0.70
CA TYR A 350 -5.80 -19.42 -1.58
C TYR A 350 -4.99 -19.57 -2.87
N ILE A 351 -4.38 -20.73 -3.04
CA ILE A 351 -3.55 -21.07 -4.18
C ILE A 351 -4.40 -21.95 -5.11
N ASN A 352 -4.83 -21.40 -6.23
CA ASN A 352 -5.75 -22.03 -7.16
C ASN A 352 -5.03 -22.44 -8.44
N ASP A 353 -5.43 -23.61 -8.95
CA ASP A 353 -4.96 -24.19 -10.19
C ASP A 353 -3.43 -24.25 -10.33
N ALA A 354 -2.72 -24.33 -9.21
CA ALA A 354 -1.27 -24.29 -9.21
C ALA A 354 -0.72 -25.61 -9.73
N SER A 355 0.21 -25.52 -10.67
CA SER A 355 0.97 -26.70 -11.10
C SER A 355 2.18 -26.89 -10.21
N PHE A 356 2.43 -28.13 -9.83
CA PHE A 356 3.57 -28.57 -9.04
C PHE A 356 4.33 -29.62 -9.85
N ILE A 357 5.50 -29.26 -10.32
CA ILE A 357 6.36 -30.09 -11.15
C ILE A 357 7.69 -30.25 -10.45
N TYR A 358 8.03 -31.49 -10.10
CA TYR A 358 9.31 -31.81 -9.50
C TYR A 358 10.06 -32.77 -10.40
N GLN A 359 11.03 -32.23 -11.14
CA GLN A 359 11.86 -32.97 -12.10
C GLN A 359 10.99 -33.80 -13.07
N ASP A 360 11.42 -34.99 -13.46
CA ASP A 360 10.59 -35.94 -14.23
C ASP A 360 9.77 -36.87 -13.32
N ILE A 361 9.74 -36.60 -12.00
CA ILE A 361 9.15 -37.48 -10.99
C ILE A 361 7.69 -37.11 -10.74
N VAL A 362 7.41 -35.86 -10.35
CA VAL A 362 6.07 -35.42 -9.96
C VAL A 362 5.52 -34.40 -10.96
N ASP A 363 4.28 -34.60 -11.36
CA ASP A 363 3.44 -33.63 -12.05
C ASP A 363 2.07 -33.67 -11.38
N ALA A 364 1.69 -32.57 -10.75
CA ALA A 364 0.40 -32.44 -10.08
C ALA A 364 -0.18 -31.04 -10.31
N LYS A 365 -1.50 -30.96 -10.23
CA LYS A 365 -2.25 -29.70 -10.11
C LYS A 365 -2.88 -29.65 -8.73
N VAL A 366 -2.72 -28.54 -8.02
CA VAL A 366 -3.16 -28.39 -6.62
C VAL A 366 -4.05 -27.17 -6.45
N ASN A 367 -5.02 -27.31 -5.55
CA ASN A 367 -5.81 -26.21 -4.99
C ASN A 367 -5.63 -26.25 -3.49
N LEU A 368 -5.03 -25.21 -2.93
CA LEU A 368 -4.55 -25.18 -1.55
C LEU A 368 -5.06 -23.94 -0.83
N LYS A 369 -5.30 -24.06 0.47
CA LYS A 369 -5.55 -22.97 1.38
C LYS A 369 -4.49 -23.01 2.48
N LEU A 370 -3.67 -21.98 2.54
CA LEU A 370 -2.61 -21.78 3.54
C LEU A 370 -3.07 -20.72 4.55
N ASP A 371 -2.97 -21.04 5.83
CA ASP A 371 -3.12 -20.09 6.93
C ASP A 371 -1.72 -19.60 7.35
N LEU A 372 -1.46 -18.30 7.21
CA LEU A 372 -0.15 -17.66 7.45
C LEU A 372 0.25 -17.65 8.93
N ASN A 373 -0.71 -17.70 9.85
CA ASN A 373 -0.45 -17.71 11.29
C ASN A 373 0.00 -19.09 11.78
N SER A 374 -0.69 -20.13 11.32
CA SER A 374 -0.42 -21.51 11.70
C SER A 374 0.57 -22.22 10.78
N LEU A 375 0.80 -21.66 9.58
CA LEU A 375 1.60 -22.25 8.50
C LEU A 375 1.10 -23.64 8.08
N LYS A 376 -0.21 -23.86 8.18
CA LYS A 376 -0.88 -25.11 7.80
C LYS A 376 -1.60 -24.95 6.48
N ILE A 377 -1.56 -26.01 5.68
CA ILE A 377 -2.21 -26.08 4.38
C ILE A 377 -3.20 -27.23 4.35
N GLU A 378 -4.38 -26.96 3.81
CA GLU A 378 -5.38 -27.95 3.44
C GLU A 378 -5.75 -27.76 1.97
N GLY A 379 -6.11 -28.85 1.28
CA GLY A 379 -6.53 -28.73 -0.11
C GLY A 379 -6.65 -30.05 -0.84
N THR A 380 -6.61 -29.95 -2.16
CA THR A 380 -6.71 -31.09 -3.07
C THR A 380 -5.55 -31.10 -4.05
N SER A 381 -5.12 -32.30 -4.43
CA SER A 381 -4.11 -32.54 -5.45
C SER A 381 -4.67 -33.50 -6.50
N GLN A 382 -4.65 -33.06 -7.75
CA GLN A 382 -4.79 -33.93 -8.92
C GLN A 382 -3.37 -34.33 -9.36
N ILE A 383 -2.98 -35.54 -8.99
CA ILE A 383 -1.70 -36.13 -9.34
C ILE A 383 -1.81 -36.67 -10.77
N ASN A 384 -1.24 -35.94 -11.72
CA ASN A 384 -1.14 -36.38 -13.11
C ASN A 384 -0.12 -37.52 -13.21
N LYS A 385 1.01 -37.38 -12.51
CA LYS A 385 2.10 -38.35 -12.51
C LYS A 385 2.90 -38.33 -11.21
N ILE A 386 3.16 -39.52 -10.64
CA ILE A 386 4.32 -39.79 -9.79
C ILE A 386 5.07 -40.97 -10.41
N LEU A 387 6.28 -40.71 -10.90
CA LEU A 387 7.09 -41.68 -11.62
C LEU A 387 8.41 -41.92 -10.90
N VAL A 388 8.57 -43.16 -10.42
CA VAL A 388 9.82 -43.63 -9.83
C VAL A 388 10.36 -44.76 -10.69
N LYS A 389 11.65 -44.66 -11.04
CA LYS A 389 12.34 -45.62 -11.88
C LYS A 389 13.59 -46.15 -11.19
N ASP A 390 14.00 -47.35 -11.58
CA ASP A 390 15.35 -47.83 -11.29
C ASP A 390 16.39 -47.20 -12.25
N SER A 391 17.67 -47.48 -12.03
CA SER A 391 18.76 -47.16 -12.98
C SER A 391 18.54 -47.75 -14.37
N LYS A 392 17.89 -48.92 -14.42
CA LYS A 392 17.37 -49.63 -15.60
C LYS A 392 16.46 -48.77 -16.49
N ASN A 393 15.97 -47.64 -15.95
CA ASN A 393 14.85 -46.85 -16.46
C ASN A 393 13.52 -47.65 -16.48
N SER A 394 13.46 -48.77 -15.76
CA SER A 394 12.24 -49.56 -15.52
C SER A 394 11.37 -48.85 -14.50
N LYS A 395 10.05 -48.88 -14.70
CA LYS A 395 9.10 -48.22 -13.80
C LYS A 395 8.92 -49.05 -12.53
N ILE A 396 9.28 -48.48 -11.38
CA ILE A 396 9.03 -49.07 -10.06
C ILE A 396 7.64 -48.66 -9.56
N LEU A 397 7.33 -47.38 -9.70
CA LEU A 397 6.06 -46.78 -9.33
C LEU A 397 5.66 -45.79 -10.43
N ASN A 398 4.43 -45.88 -10.89
CA ASN A 398 3.87 -45.00 -11.90
C ASN A 398 2.41 -44.71 -11.56
N ILE A 399 2.21 -43.79 -10.61
CA ILE A 399 0.88 -43.31 -10.24
C ILE A 399 0.44 -42.28 -11.28
N THR A 400 -0.75 -42.46 -11.83
CA THR A 400 -1.31 -41.55 -12.84
C THR A 400 -2.77 -41.29 -12.58
N ASN A 401 -3.19 -40.03 -12.75
CA ASN A 401 -4.58 -39.57 -12.66
C ASN A 401 -5.27 -39.93 -11.33
N VAL A 402 -4.62 -39.61 -10.21
CA VAL A 402 -5.16 -39.83 -8.87
C VAL A 402 -5.47 -38.49 -8.22
N ASN A 403 -6.66 -38.37 -7.65
CA ASN A 403 -6.99 -37.26 -6.78
C ASN A 403 -6.67 -37.66 -5.33
N SER A 404 -6.11 -36.71 -4.58
CA SER A 404 -5.91 -36.87 -3.14
C SER A 404 -6.23 -35.57 -2.40
N ASP A 405 -6.92 -35.69 -1.27
CA ASP A 405 -6.85 -34.63 -0.26
C ASP A 405 -5.41 -34.52 0.23
N ILE A 406 -4.93 -33.28 0.39
CA ILE A 406 -3.57 -32.96 0.85
C ILE A 406 -3.61 -32.08 2.10
N PHE A 407 -2.82 -32.45 3.10
CA PHE A 407 -2.58 -31.63 4.29
C PHE A 407 -1.08 -31.39 4.42
N MET A 408 -0.68 -30.16 4.73
CA MET A 408 0.72 -29.83 4.99
C MET A 408 0.86 -28.98 6.24
N ASP A 409 1.97 -29.16 6.96
CA ASP A 409 2.34 -28.36 8.13
C ASP A 409 3.79 -27.90 7.99
N PHE A 410 3.99 -26.58 7.96
CA PHE A 410 5.29 -25.92 7.86
C PHE A 410 5.70 -25.20 9.16
N SER A 411 4.94 -25.36 10.25
CA SER A 411 5.18 -24.64 11.52
C SER A 411 6.46 -25.07 12.25
N LYS A 412 6.96 -26.28 11.99
CA LYS A 412 8.18 -26.84 12.58
C LYS A 412 9.02 -27.58 11.53
N ASN A 413 8.69 -28.85 11.32
CA ASN A 413 9.27 -29.69 10.29
C ASN A 413 8.23 -29.87 9.20
N VAL A 414 8.66 -30.01 7.94
CA VAL A 414 7.73 -30.22 6.83
C VAL A 414 7.04 -31.57 7.03
N ASN A 415 5.72 -31.55 7.10
CA ASN A 415 4.89 -32.75 7.11
C ASN A 415 3.82 -32.61 6.02
N ILE A 416 3.71 -33.61 5.15
CA ILE A 416 2.76 -33.65 4.04
C ILE A 416 1.99 -34.97 4.13
N GLU A 417 0.68 -34.92 4.05
CA GLU A 417 -0.20 -36.09 4.04
C GLU A 417 -1.01 -36.12 2.74
N LEU A 418 -0.95 -37.25 2.03
CA LEU A 418 -1.79 -37.57 0.88
C LEU A 418 -2.79 -38.63 1.33
N LYS A 419 -4.01 -38.23 1.70
CA LYS A 419 -5.01 -39.11 2.34
C LYS A 419 -5.40 -40.31 1.48
N ASP A 420 -5.67 -40.09 0.20
CA ASP A 420 -6.18 -41.14 -0.69
C ASP A 420 -5.12 -42.20 -1.01
N LEU A 421 -3.85 -41.78 -1.05
CA LEU A 421 -2.69 -42.66 -1.14
C LEU A 421 -2.25 -43.21 0.23
N LYS A 422 -2.91 -42.82 1.34
CA LYS A 422 -2.54 -43.14 2.72
C LYS A 422 -1.04 -42.98 2.97
N THR A 423 -0.49 -41.89 2.49
CA THR A 423 0.96 -41.64 2.47
C THR A 423 1.30 -40.37 3.25
N THR A 424 2.35 -40.43 4.07
CA THR A 424 2.87 -39.28 4.82
C THR A 424 4.34 -39.06 4.47
N ILE A 425 4.69 -37.83 4.12
CA ILE A 425 6.05 -37.41 3.79
C ILE A 425 6.49 -36.41 4.85
N LYS A 426 7.65 -36.65 5.46
CA LYS A 426 8.23 -35.78 6.48
C LYS A 426 9.64 -35.40 6.09
N TYR A 427 9.99 -34.13 6.28
CA TYR A 427 11.35 -33.66 6.11
C TYR A 427 11.78 -32.88 7.36
N ASP A 428 12.80 -33.42 8.02
CA ASP A 428 13.49 -32.79 9.14
C ASP A 428 15.00 -32.68 8.83
N LYS A 429 15.80 -33.62 9.34
CA LYS A 429 17.18 -33.88 8.94
C LYS A 429 17.24 -34.80 7.71
N PHE A 430 16.25 -35.68 7.55
CA PHE A 430 16.16 -36.64 6.45
C PHE A 430 14.74 -36.69 5.88
N LEU A 431 14.61 -37.12 4.62
CA LEU A 431 13.31 -37.31 4.00
C LEU A 431 12.76 -38.68 4.42
N THR A 432 11.60 -38.70 5.08
CA THR A 432 10.89 -39.93 5.46
C THR A 432 9.58 -40.02 4.70
N ILE A 433 9.33 -41.14 4.02
CA ILE A 433 8.09 -41.43 3.28
C ILE A 433 7.47 -42.68 3.88
N ASN A 434 6.24 -42.56 4.39
CA ASN A 434 5.48 -43.66 4.95
C ASN A 434 4.26 -43.92 4.07
N VAL A 435 4.18 -45.09 3.44
CA VAL A 435 2.97 -45.58 2.78
C VAL A 435 2.31 -46.54 3.76
N ASN A 436 1.22 -46.09 4.40
CA ASN A 436 0.57 -46.82 5.49
C ASN A 436 -0.33 -47.96 4.97
N ASP A 437 -0.62 -47.99 3.67
CA ASP A 437 -1.48 -48.99 3.04
C ASP A 437 -1.04 -49.23 1.59
N ILE A 438 -0.24 -50.29 1.40
CA ILE A 438 0.30 -50.70 0.10
C ILE A 438 -0.81 -50.95 -0.94
N SER A 439 -2.02 -51.35 -0.51
CA SER A 439 -3.12 -51.60 -1.44
C SER A 439 -3.49 -50.35 -2.26
N LYS A 440 -3.21 -49.15 -1.73
CA LYS A 440 -3.43 -47.86 -2.41
C LYS A 440 -2.47 -47.62 -3.57
N ILE A 441 -1.29 -48.24 -3.55
CA ILE A 441 -0.28 -48.08 -4.60
C ILE A 441 -0.05 -49.34 -5.44
N TYR A 442 -0.66 -50.47 -5.07
CA TYR A 442 -0.45 -51.78 -5.71
C TYR A 442 -0.60 -51.74 -7.23
N ASN A 443 -1.71 -51.17 -7.74
CA ASN A 443 -1.98 -51.11 -9.17
C ASN A 443 -0.96 -50.28 -9.97
N TYR A 444 -0.23 -49.40 -9.28
CA TYR A 444 0.72 -48.46 -9.85
C TYR A 444 2.17 -48.95 -9.76
N SER A 445 2.44 -50.09 -9.12
CA SER A 445 3.80 -50.63 -8.98
C SER A 445 3.95 -52.00 -9.64
N ASP A 446 4.78 -52.08 -10.66
CA ASP A 446 5.08 -53.35 -11.33
C ASP A 446 5.80 -54.32 -10.40
N ILE A 447 6.65 -53.82 -9.51
CA ILE A 447 7.36 -54.63 -8.52
C ILE A 447 6.40 -55.26 -7.51
N LEU A 448 5.39 -54.51 -7.04
CA LEU A 448 4.40 -55.06 -6.11
C LEU A 448 3.53 -56.11 -6.79
N LYS A 449 3.09 -55.87 -8.03
CA LYS A 449 2.30 -56.82 -8.83
C LYS A 449 3.06 -58.11 -9.14
N GLN A 450 4.32 -58.01 -9.56
CA GLN A 450 5.15 -59.18 -9.88
C GLN A 450 5.36 -60.09 -8.67
N ASN A 451 5.38 -59.52 -7.46
CA ASN A 451 5.59 -60.26 -6.21
C ASN A 451 4.28 -60.51 -5.44
N SER A 452 3.13 -60.16 -6.01
CA SER A 452 1.80 -60.29 -5.37
C SER A 452 1.69 -59.60 -3.99
N ILE A 453 2.48 -58.54 -3.74
CA ILE A 453 2.46 -57.80 -2.47
C ILE A 453 1.33 -56.77 -2.53
N ASN A 454 0.12 -57.19 -2.12
CA ASN A 454 -1.10 -56.38 -2.26
C ASN A 454 -1.55 -55.66 -0.97
N SER A 455 -0.88 -55.92 0.16
CA SER A 455 -1.25 -55.39 1.46
C SER A 455 -0.03 -55.17 2.35
N GLY A 456 -0.16 -54.26 3.30
CA GLY A 456 0.87 -53.91 4.27
C GLY A 456 1.26 -52.43 4.26
N ASN A 457 2.45 -52.12 4.76
CA ASN A 457 2.99 -50.76 4.85
C ASN A 457 4.49 -50.76 4.56
N ILE A 458 5.01 -49.60 4.16
CA ILE A 458 6.45 -49.37 4.03
C ILE A 458 6.80 -47.97 4.52
N SER A 459 7.88 -47.89 5.28
CA SER A 459 8.57 -46.67 5.67
C SER A 459 9.91 -46.62 4.95
N LEU A 460 10.20 -45.49 4.33
CA LEU A 460 11.47 -45.17 3.68
C LEU A 460 12.08 -43.98 4.39
N LYS A 461 13.33 -44.08 4.80
CA LYS A 461 14.14 -42.97 5.34
C LYS A 461 15.33 -42.76 4.42
N ILE A 462 15.29 -41.66 3.69
CA ILE A 462 16.27 -41.29 2.67
C ILE A 462 17.28 -40.35 3.33
N ILE A 463 18.47 -40.86 3.61
CA ILE A 463 19.58 -40.10 4.21
C ILE A 463 20.29 -39.29 3.13
N ASN A 464 20.56 -39.93 2.00
CA ASN A 464 21.03 -39.33 0.76
C ASN A 464 20.75 -40.31 -0.39
N LYS A 465 21.16 -39.94 -1.60
CA LYS A 465 20.97 -40.75 -2.80
C LYS A 465 21.51 -42.18 -2.73
N ASP A 466 22.60 -42.35 -2.00
CA ASP A 466 23.32 -43.61 -1.88
C ASP A 466 22.98 -44.33 -0.58
N ASN A 467 22.11 -43.79 0.28
CA ASN A 467 21.83 -44.35 1.61
C ASN A 467 20.34 -44.21 1.94
N ILE A 468 19.61 -45.32 1.83
CA ILE A 468 18.19 -45.40 2.12
C ILE A 468 17.95 -46.53 3.12
N GLU A 469 17.37 -46.22 4.26
CA GLU A 469 16.86 -47.20 5.21
C GLU A 469 15.39 -47.43 4.93
N PHE A 470 14.92 -48.67 5.04
CA PHE A 470 13.51 -48.98 4.86
C PHE A 470 13.07 -50.11 5.77
N ASN A 471 11.81 -50.07 6.19
CA ASN A 471 11.21 -51.10 7.01
C ASN A 471 9.71 -51.12 6.78
N GLY A 472 9.06 -52.20 7.19
CA GLY A 472 7.63 -52.30 7.07
C GLY A 472 7.14 -53.72 7.21
N PHE A 473 5.92 -53.90 6.72
CA PHE A 473 5.21 -55.16 6.75
C PHE A 473 4.61 -55.39 5.36
N PHE A 474 4.82 -56.56 4.80
CA PHE A 474 4.17 -56.98 3.56
C PHE A 474 3.32 -58.22 3.80
N SER A 475 2.19 -58.33 3.09
CA SER A 475 1.38 -59.54 3.04
C SER A 475 0.76 -59.77 1.67
N GLY A 476 0.27 -60.99 1.44
CA GLY A 476 -0.40 -61.40 0.21
C GLY A 476 0.51 -62.03 -0.85
N PHE A 477 1.83 -62.03 -0.62
CA PHE A 477 2.79 -62.70 -1.49
C PHE A 477 2.83 -64.22 -1.24
N THR A 478 3.32 -64.96 -2.23
CA THR A 478 3.60 -66.40 -2.11
C THR A 478 5.07 -66.62 -2.44
N ILE A 479 5.84 -67.13 -1.48
CA ILE A 479 7.24 -67.51 -1.70
C ILE A 479 7.40 -69.05 -1.66
N PRO A 480 8.35 -69.62 -2.41
CA PRO A 480 8.57 -71.07 -2.47
C PRO A 480 9.17 -71.67 -1.18
N ILE A 481 9.33 -70.88 -0.12
CA ILE A 481 9.99 -71.26 1.13
C ILE A 481 8.94 -71.32 2.25
N LYS A 482 8.98 -72.38 3.05
CA LYS A 482 8.13 -72.55 4.24
C LYS A 482 8.96 -72.40 5.51
N LYS A 483 8.36 -71.84 6.56
CA LYS A 483 8.92 -71.81 7.91
C LYS A 483 8.10 -72.75 8.79
N ASP A 484 8.74 -73.72 9.42
CA ASP A 484 8.08 -74.73 10.26
C ASP A 484 6.89 -75.42 9.57
N ASN A 485 7.06 -75.79 8.30
CA ASN A 485 6.02 -76.33 7.41
C ASN A 485 4.81 -75.42 7.12
N LYS A 486 4.80 -74.18 7.60
CA LYS A 486 3.78 -73.17 7.29
C LYS A 486 4.22 -72.28 6.14
N GLU A 487 3.25 -71.92 5.30
CA GLU A 487 3.48 -70.92 4.26
C GLU A 487 3.73 -69.55 4.90
N ILE A 488 4.67 -68.82 4.31
CA ILE A 488 4.98 -67.45 4.69
C ILE A 488 4.24 -66.56 3.69
N ASN A 489 3.15 -65.98 4.15
CA ASN A 489 2.31 -65.07 3.35
C ASN A 489 2.34 -63.62 3.87
N SER A 490 3.16 -63.39 4.90
CA SER A 490 3.38 -62.08 5.52
C SER A 490 4.78 -62.01 6.13
N LEU A 491 5.36 -60.81 6.15
CA LEU A 491 6.71 -60.58 6.64
C LEU A 491 6.88 -59.14 7.13
N ASP A 492 7.30 -58.99 8.38
CA ASP A 492 7.94 -57.77 8.86
C ASP A 492 9.40 -57.76 8.42
N PHE A 493 9.83 -56.66 7.81
CA PHE A 493 11.17 -56.51 7.27
C PHE A 493 11.80 -55.18 7.66
N TYR A 494 13.13 -55.19 7.64
CA TYR A 494 13.95 -53.99 7.62
C TYR A 494 15.09 -54.21 6.63
N GLY A 495 15.61 -53.12 6.09
CA GLY A 495 16.66 -53.17 5.10
C GLY A 495 17.32 -51.82 4.90
N ASN A 496 18.43 -51.87 4.19
CA ASN A 496 19.15 -50.69 3.76
C ASN A 496 19.67 -50.87 2.33
N ILE A 497 19.63 -49.76 1.60
CA ILE A 497 20.30 -49.58 0.31
C ILE A 497 21.51 -48.71 0.63
N ASN A 498 22.70 -49.22 0.31
CA ASN A 498 23.90 -48.41 0.20
C ASN A 498 24.48 -48.49 -1.22
N LYS A 499 25.52 -47.69 -1.52
CA LYS A 499 26.18 -47.66 -2.83
C LYS A 499 26.61 -49.04 -3.36
N ASP A 500 26.96 -49.98 -2.47
CA ASP A 500 27.61 -51.24 -2.83
C ASP A 500 26.74 -52.48 -2.56
N SER A 501 25.74 -52.38 -1.67
CA SER A 501 24.87 -53.50 -1.27
C SER A 501 23.42 -53.07 -0.96
N VAL A 502 22.47 -53.95 -1.30
CA VAL A 502 21.11 -53.91 -0.75
C VAL A 502 20.97 -55.07 0.21
N GLN A 503 20.59 -54.79 1.45
CA GLN A 503 20.34 -55.81 2.47
C GLN A 503 18.89 -55.72 2.92
N ILE A 504 18.24 -56.88 2.97
CA ILE A 504 16.86 -57.03 3.46
C ILE A 504 16.86 -58.17 4.47
N SER A 505 16.31 -57.93 5.65
CA SER A 505 16.16 -58.94 6.68
C SER A 505 14.73 -58.95 7.20
N SER A 506 14.24 -60.13 7.57
CA SER A 506 13.05 -60.22 8.41
C SER A 506 13.37 -59.64 9.80
N SER A 507 12.37 -59.07 10.46
CA SER A 507 12.56 -58.48 11.80
C SER A 507 13.08 -59.47 12.85
N ASP A 508 12.75 -60.75 12.70
CA ASP A 508 13.24 -61.84 13.54
C ASP A 508 14.58 -62.45 13.06
N ASN A 509 15.20 -61.88 12.01
CA ASN A 509 16.43 -62.36 11.37
C ASN A 509 16.39 -63.79 10.79
N SER A 510 15.22 -64.42 10.68
CA SER A 510 15.06 -65.75 10.08
C SER A 510 15.29 -65.77 8.57
N ILE A 511 15.09 -64.63 7.88
CA ILE A 511 15.37 -64.47 6.45
C ILE A 511 16.32 -63.28 6.29
N ARG A 512 17.39 -63.47 5.53
CA ARG A 512 18.33 -62.40 5.16
C ARG A 512 18.70 -62.52 3.69
N LEU A 513 18.56 -61.44 2.95
CA LEU A 513 18.96 -61.30 1.56
C LEU A 513 20.02 -60.21 1.49
N ASN A 514 21.11 -60.50 0.80
CA ASN A 514 22.19 -59.55 0.57
C ASN A 514 22.56 -59.59 -0.91
N PHE A 515 22.31 -58.48 -1.59
CA PHE A 515 22.64 -58.30 -2.99
C PHE A 515 23.94 -57.49 -3.05
N LYS A 516 25.04 -58.12 -3.47
CA LYS A 516 26.35 -57.50 -3.72
C LYS A 516 26.70 -57.67 -5.20
N ASP A 517 27.19 -56.60 -5.81
CA ASP A 517 27.50 -56.39 -7.24
C ASP A 517 26.31 -55.99 -8.15
N ASN A 518 26.52 -54.87 -8.86
CA ASN A 518 25.61 -54.15 -9.75
C ASN A 518 24.28 -53.65 -9.13
N ILE A 519 24.40 -52.81 -8.10
CA ILE A 519 23.38 -51.82 -7.73
C ILE A 519 23.44 -50.66 -8.71
N ASP A 520 23.20 -50.97 -9.97
CA ASP A 520 22.51 -50.01 -10.80
C ASP A 520 21.09 -49.85 -10.22
N SER A 521 20.45 -50.95 -9.87
CA SER A 521 19.11 -51.00 -9.29
C SER A 521 19.03 -50.45 -7.87
N PHE A 522 18.34 -49.33 -7.65
CA PHE A 522 16.96 -49.39 -7.10
C PHE A 522 16.27 -48.01 -7.04
N PHE A 523 16.99 -46.89 -7.04
CA PHE A 523 16.37 -45.58 -7.21
C PHE A 523 17.32 -44.56 -7.84
N ARG A 524 16.82 -43.73 -8.77
CA ARG A 524 17.50 -42.49 -9.16
C ARG A 524 16.89 -41.34 -8.34
N TRP A 525 17.57 -40.93 -7.27
CA TRP A 525 17.32 -39.66 -6.58
C TRP A 525 18.66 -38.92 -6.48
N ILE A 526 18.71 -37.66 -6.91
CA ILE A 526 19.83 -36.68 -6.92
C ILE A 526 21.10 -37.11 -7.69
#